data_AF-A0A8J7CEA3-F1
#
_entry.id   AF-A0A8J7CEA3-F1
#
_cell.length_a   1.000
_cell.length_b   1.000
_cell.length_c   1.000
_cell.angle_alpha   90.00
_cell.angle_beta   90.00
_cell.angle_gamma   90.00
#
_symmetry.space_group_name_H-M   'P 1'
#
loop_
_entity.id
_entity.type
_entity.pdbx_description
1 polymer ?
#
loop_
_entity_poly.entity_id
_entity_poly.type
_entity_poly.pdbx_seq_one_letter_code
_entity_poly.pdbx_strand_id
1 'polypeptide(L)'
;MELHKNVPATKSWLCCTMLLFAVAAFWSAEPAQAQAGTGPSRETEPVVLTGSMFPDVAGDDISRMAAFRWDAVLESFELIRFQIDEKKVKVFWLGSPWEFSQTLYDVAGDEGGILDGDDELVFLFQDSGPQAPAEAEWPLGTGLIRHEIAVTNPDQLSDVRWVYLFNLTGWQPPAGYVTWDASQFSDISSTLFELDYVDRWVLEGYRVNSPCGTGVDLIDRVKARTGVVGNPLTETEEDWNNTAIYLGGIVGPVRAIRSVRGAASALNTFHHDIIYHSMWEREVTLRVHPIGRITLYLDWLPQPNMTYLASNVSGGVAVDGDDDSEVSLERPSWEIIRGSYGGLALMANPVPSPYVDEMNRYYRDDDRFDDAPDETYIDEDDSAFGNFGLQGVNFTGDESTGVVTRFRVYPLCSDTGDAAAGAGFRNLWDNPFITAVSPQWRTLGPIRNLLNTDGPIQVTQSWPAVNGAEAYRVYASDTADLPRESWTLLTETTGLTFTDPKDPVTRFYSVVPVSGGDEGDW
;
A
#
# COMPACT_ATOMS: atom_id res chain seq x y z
N MET A 1 -42.19 -54.33 49.65
CA MET A 1 -42.97 -53.25 49.03
C MET A 1 -42.91 -53.46 47.53
N GLU A 2 -44.06 -53.39 46.86
CA GLU A 2 -44.24 -53.71 45.43
C GLU A 2 -43.52 -52.67 44.52
N LEU A 3 -43.29 -52.86 43.21
CA LEU A 3 -43.92 -53.76 42.23
C LEU A 3 -42.98 -54.06 41.04
N HIS A 4 -43.09 -55.27 40.44
CA HIS A 4 -42.45 -55.71 39.18
C HIS A 4 -42.72 -54.76 37.98
N LYS A 5 -41.82 -54.50 37.02
CA LYS A 5 -41.21 -55.36 35.95
C LYS A 5 -40.08 -54.51 35.23
N ASN A 6 -39.31 -54.91 34.20
CA ASN A 6 -39.31 -56.05 33.26
C ASN A 6 -37.86 -56.39 32.76
N VAL A 7 -37.70 -57.30 31.78
CA VAL A 7 -36.44 -57.88 31.22
C VAL A 7 -36.66 -58.19 29.70
N PRO A 8 -35.69 -58.49 28.77
CA PRO A 8 -34.21 -58.37 28.69
C PRO A 8 -33.65 -57.59 27.46
N ALA A 9 -32.31 -57.60 27.36
CA ALA A 9 -31.41 -57.23 26.26
C ALA A 9 -31.74 -57.67 24.81
N THR A 10 -31.18 -56.92 23.85
CA THR A 10 -30.32 -57.41 22.74
C THR A 10 -29.77 -56.24 21.92
N LYS A 11 -28.48 -56.29 21.52
CA LYS A 11 -27.98 -55.82 20.21
C LYS A 11 -26.47 -56.07 20.08
N SER A 12 -26.12 -56.87 19.07
CA SER A 12 -24.77 -56.98 18.52
C SER A 12 -24.81 -56.59 17.05
N TRP A 13 -23.80 -55.83 16.59
CA TRP A 13 -23.24 -55.87 15.23
C TRP A 13 -24.19 -55.78 14.02
N LEU A 14 -24.13 -54.68 13.26
CA LEU A 14 -23.38 -54.67 11.98
C LEU A 14 -23.15 -53.26 11.40
N CYS A 15 -22.11 -53.17 10.58
CA CYS A 15 -21.72 -52.14 9.62
C CYS A 15 -22.70 -50.99 9.28
N CYS A 16 -22.19 -49.76 9.33
CA CYS A 16 -22.25 -48.88 8.17
C CYS A 16 -20.95 -48.08 8.05
N THR A 17 -20.26 -48.21 6.92
CA THR A 17 -18.96 -47.58 6.66
C THR A 17 -19.19 -46.14 6.18
N MET A 18 -18.83 -45.14 6.97
CA MET A 18 -18.67 -43.77 6.47
C MET A 18 -17.18 -43.44 6.36
N LEU A 19 -16.67 -43.48 5.14
CA LEU A 19 -15.42 -42.84 4.76
C LEU A 19 -15.65 -41.32 4.79
N LEU A 20 -15.23 -40.66 5.86
CA LEU A 20 -15.11 -39.21 5.92
C LEU A 20 -13.72 -38.82 5.40
N PHE A 21 -13.61 -38.67 4.07
CA PHE A 21 -12.49 -37.93 3.47
C PHE A 21 -12.73 -36.43 3.70
N ALA A 22 -12.38 -35.98 4.91
CA ALA A 22 -12.18 -34.56 5.16
C ALA A 22 -10.85 -34.15 4.52
N VAL A 23 -10.87 -33.88 3.21
CA VAL A 23 -9.77 -33.18 2.54
C VAL A 23 -9.86 -31.71 2.96
N ALA A 24 -9.35 -31.43 4.16
CA ALA A 24 -8.99 -30.06 4.53
C ALA A 24 -7.80 -29.68 3.66
N ALA A 25 -8.10 -29.11 2.48
CA ALA A 25 -7.11 -28.47 1.63
C ALA A 25 -6.65 -27.18 2.31
N PHE A 26 -5.83 -27.32 3.36
CA PHE A 26 -4.97 -26.24 3.81
C PHE A 26 -4.06 -25.88 2.64
N TRP A 27 -4.46 -24.86 1.89
CA TRP A 27 -3.50 -24.02 1.20
C TRP A 27 -2.71 -23.30 2.30
N SER A 28 -1.68 -23.97 2.81
CA SER A 28 -0.52 -23.25 3.30
C SER A 28 0.03 -22.50 2.10
N ALA A 29 -0.34 -21.23 1.98
CA ALA A 29 0.54 -20.28 1.31
C ALA A 29 1.89 -20.44 2.02
N GLU A 30 2.86 -21.03 1.32
CA GLU A 30 4.24 -20.98 1.78
C GLU A 30 4.54 -19.48 1.95
N PRO A 31 5.09 -19.04 3.09
CA PRO A 31 5.48 -17.63 3.23
C PRO A 31 6.37 -17.28 2.04
N ALA A 32 6.32 -16.03 1.57
CA ALA A 32 7.04 -15.58 0.38
C ALA A 32 8.57 -15.68 0.56
N GLN A 33 9.09 -16.91 0.48
CA GLN A 33 10.49 -17.24 0.60
C GLN A 33 11.18 -16.80 -0.68
N ALA A 34 12.26 -16.04 -0.53
CA ALA A 34 13.22 -15.86 -1.61
C ALA A 34 13.90 -17.21 -1.90
N GLN A 35 13.26 -18.04 -2.74
CA GLN A 35 13.92 -19.20 -3.33
C GLN A 35 15.13 -18.70 -4.12
N ALA A 36 16.28 -19.35 -3.92
CA ALA A 36 17.49 -19.05 -4.67
C ALA A 36 17.21 -19.14 -6.17
N GLY A 37 17.48 -18.06 -6.91
CA GLY A 37 17.36 -18.01 -8.37
C GLY A 37 16.22 -17.22 -9.00
N THR A 38 15.16 -16.77 -8.28
CA THR A 38 14.04 -16.01 -8.91
C THR A 38 13.53 -14.79 -8.15
N GLY A 39 13.91 -14.59 -6.89
CA GLY A 39 13.36 -13.52 -6.05
C GLY A 39 12.02 -13.89 -5.39
N PRO A 40 11.37 -12.92 -4.72
CA PRO A 40 10.15 -13.15 -3.97
C PRO A 40 8.94 -13.42 -4.88
N SER A 41 7.90 -14.02 -4.30
CA SER A 41 6.59 -14.12 -4.95
C SER A 41 5.82 -12.79 -4.90
N ARG A 42 5.00 -12.53 -5.91
CA ARG A 42 4.06 -11.38 -5.94
C ARG A 42 2.86 -11.52 -4.99
N GLU A 43 2.61 -12.72 -4.45
CA GLU A 43 1.48 -13.00 -3.56
C GLU A 43 1.36 -12.01 -2.39
N THR A 44 2.49 -11.61 -1.80
CA THR A 44 2.52 -10.68 -0.64
C THR A 44 2.78 -9.22 -1.03
N GLU A 45 2.81 -8.89 -2.32
CA GLU A 45 2.87 -7.49 -2.76
C GLU A 45 1.54 -6.76 -2.48
N PRO A 46 1.61 -5.48 -2.06
CA PRO A 46 0.42 -4.65 -1.92
C PRO A 46 -0.08 -4.16 -3.27
N VAL A 47 -1.39 -4.27 -3.47
CA VAL A 47 -2.14 -3.56 -4.49
C VAL A 47 -2.64 -2.27 -3.87
N VAL A 48 -2.23 -1.12 -4.40
CA VAL A 48 -2.64 0.22 -3.93
C VAL A 48 -3.42 0.91 -5.04
N LEU A 49 -4.65 1.35 -4.75
CA LEU A 49 -5.51 2.11 -5.66
C LEU A 49 -5.89 3.45 -5.00
N THR A 50 -6.01 4.51 -5.79
CA THR A 50 -6.45 5.81 -5.27
C THR A 50 -7.98 5.91 -5.23
N GLY A 51 -8.54 6.64 -4.27
CA GLY A 51 -9.98 6.88 -4.13
C GLY A 51 -10.62 7.52 -5.38
N SER A 52 -9.84 8.28 -6.15
CA SER A 52 -10.18 8.77 -7.49
C SER A 52 -10.52 7.69 -8.54
N MET A 53 -10.21 6.41 -8.29
CA MET A 53 -10.68 5.27 -9.09
C MET A 53 -12.11 4.82 -8.75
N PHE A 54 -12.72 5.38 -7.69
CA PHE A 54 -14.04 5.05 -7.16
C PHE A 54 -14.99 6.28 -7.13
N PRO A 55 -15.12 7.05 -8.23
CA PRO A 55 -15.93 8.28 -8.26
C PRO A 55 -17.42 8.04 -8.00
N ASP A 56 -17.86 6.78 -8.09
CA ASP A 56 -19.23 6.37 -7.81
C ASP A 56 -19.62 6.42 -6.33
N VAL A 57 -18.63 6.37 -5.43
CA VAL A 57 -18.75 6.37 -3.97
C VAL A 57 -17.86 7.43 -3.30
N ALA A 58 -17.36 8.40 -4.06
CA ALA A 58 -16.69 9.57 -3.49
C ALA A 58 -17.66 10.36 -2.60
N GLY A 59 -17.25 10.65 -1.36
CA GLY A 59 -18.10 11.24 -0.33
C GLY A 59 -18.82 10.23 0.59
N ASP A 60 -18.69 8.92 0.36
CA ASP A 60 -19.16 7.90 1.31
C ASP A 60 -18.19 7.75 2.50
N ASP A 61 -18.76 7.38 3.65
CA ASP A 61 -18.02 7.05 4.88
C ASP A 61 -17.21 5.74 4.70
N ILE A 62 -15.90 5.82 4.89
CA ILE A 62 -14.90 4.75 4.75
C ILE A 62 -15.21 3.56 5.67
N SER A 63 -15.76 3.80 6.86
CA SER A 63 -16.15 2.71 7.78
C SER A 63 -17.27 1.83 7.21
N ARG A 64 -17.94 2.32 6.16
CA ARG A 64 -18.96 1.59 5.41
C ARG A 64 -18.44 0.91 4.15
N MET A 65 -17.16 1.00 3.83
CA MET A 65 -16.59 0.20 2.73
C MET A 65 -16.23 -1.18 3.22
N ALA A 66 -16.40 -2.21 2.39
CA ALA A 66 -15.97 -3.58 2.68
C ALA A 66 -15.50 -4.27 1.39
N ALA A 67 -14.28 -4.83 1.43
CA ALA A 67 -13.70 -5.57 0.31
C ALA A 67 -13.87 -7.09 0.46
N PHE A 68 -14.18 -7.75 -0.64
CA PHE A 68 -14.41 -9.19 -0.71
C PHE A 68 -13.64 -9.83 -1.87
N ARG A 69 -13.40 -11.14 -1.79
CA ARG A 69 -13.05 -12.00 -2.93
C ARG A 69 -14.22 -12.95 -3.23
N TRP A 70 -14.25 -13.50 -4.43
CA TRP A 70 -15.14 -14.60 -4.76
C TRP A 70 -14.49 -15.95 -4.43
N ASP A 71 -15.14 -16.77 -3.61
CA ASP A 71 -14.78 -18.18 -3.46
C ASP A 71 -15.65 -19.03 -4.40
N ALA A 72 -15.01 -19.61 -5.41
CA ALA A 72 -15.66 -20.44 -6.43
C ALA A 72 -16.00 -21.87 -5.98
N VAL A 73 -15.54 -22.30 -4.79
CA VAL A 73 -15.89 -23.60 -4.18
C VAL A 73 -17.11 -23.45 -3.28
N LEU A 74 -17.24 -22.31 -2.58
CA LEU A 74 -18.39 -21.96 -1.75
C LEU A 74 -19.51 -21.25 -2.53
N GLU A 75 -19.24 -20.83 -3.77
CA GLU A 75 -20.14 -20.01 -4.60
C GLU A 75 -20.62 -18.76 -3.85
N SER A 76 -19.69 -18.07 -3.16
CA SER A 76 -20.02 -16.93 -2.31
C SER A 76 -18.87 -15.92 -2.16
N PHE A 77 -19.20 -14.73 -1.66
CA PHE A 77 -18.22 -13.68 -1.36
C PHE A 77 -17.64 -13.84 0.04
N GLU A 78 -16.32 -13.92 0.13
CA GLU A 78 -15.57 -13.91 1.40
C GLU A 78 -14.97 -12.54 1.67
N LEU A 79 -15.13 -12.03 2.89
CA LEU A 79 -14.51 -10.77 3.31
C LEU A 79 -12.98 -10.93 3.39
N ILE A 80 -12.24 -9.98 2.83
CA ILE A 80 -10.77 -10.00 2.82
C ILE A 80 -10.18 -8.98 3.80
N ARG A 81 -8.86 -9.06 4.00
CA ARG A 81 -8.11 -7.95 4.59
C ARG A 81 -7.96 -6.86 3.54
N PHE A 82 -8.39 -5.66 3.90
CA PHE A 82 -8.13 -4.45 3.14
C PHE A 82 -8.02 -3.29 4.13
N GLN A 83 -7.57 -2.15 3.63
CA GLN A 83 -7.37 -0.93 4.37
C GLN A 83 -7.70 0.24 3.43
N ILE A 84 -8.30 1.31 3.95
CA ILE A 84 -8.38 2.58 3.25
C ILE A 84 -7.69 3.58 4.16
N ASP A 85 -6.64 4.21 3.66
CA ASP A 85 -5.85 5.20 4.39
C ASP A 85 -6.18 6.59 3.88
N GLU A 86 -6.74 7.43 4.75
CA GLU A 86 -7.09 8.82 4.43
C GLU A 86 -5.85 9.66 4.13
N LYS A 87 -5.92 10.55 3.12
CA LYS A 87 -4.81 11.42 2.73
C LYS A 87 -5.26 12.84 2.43
N LYS A 88 -4.53 13.81 3.01
CA LYS A 88 -4.80 15.24 2.93
C LYS A 88 -3.71 16.05 2.28
N VAL A 89 -4.09 17.00 1.42
CA VAL A 89 -3.19 18.06 0.94
C VAL A 89 -3.13 19.21 1.95
N LYS A 90 -1.99 19.35 2.63
CA LYS A 90 -1.74 20.43 3.58
C LYS A 90 -0.81 21.50 3.00
N VAL A 91 -1.26 22.76 3.02
CA VAL A 91 -0.43 23.92 2.69
C VAL A 91 0.28 24.40 3.95
N PHE A 92 1.61 24.50 3.88
CA PHE A 92 2.47 25.02 4.93
C PHE A 92 2.94 26.44 4.59
N TRP A 93 3.12 27.27 5.63
CA TRP A 93 3.69 28.62 5.51
C TRP A 93 2.98 29.56 4.50
N LEU A 94 1.66 29.41 4.37
CA LEU A 94 0.80 30.20 3.47
C LEU A 94 1.08 31.71 3.54
N GLY A 95 1.32 32.33 2.38
CA GLY A 95 1.63 33.74 2.21
C GLY A 95 3.10 34.11 2.45
N SER A 96 4.01 33.14 2.58
CA SER A 96 5.44 33.37 2.81
C SER A 96 6.33 32.84 1.66
N PRO A 97 7.62 33.24 1.58
CA PRO A 97 8.57 32.67 0.62
C PRO A 97 8.82 31.16 0.79
N TRP A 98 8.42 30.58 1.93
CA TRP A 98 8.59 29.16 2.25
C TRP A 98 7.29 28.35 2.07
N GLU A 99 6.30 28.92 1.38
CA GLU A 99 5.03 28.24 1.11
C GLU A 99 5.24 26.96 0.27
N PHE A 100 4.69 25.84 0.73
CA PHE A 100 4.64 24.60 -0.05
C PHE A 100 3.40 23.78 0.31
N SER A 101 2.95 22.95 -0.63
CA SER A 101 1.93 21.93 -0.40
C SER A 101 2.59 20.57 -0.21
N GLN A 102 2.02 19.76 0.68
CA GLN A 102 2.43 18.37 0.91
C GLN A 102 1.18 17.51 1.12
N THR A 103 1.04 16.44 0.34
CA THR A 103 0.08 15.37 0.64
C THR A 103 0.63 14.55 1.81
N LEU A 104 -0.22 14.27 2.79
CA LEU A 104 0.10 13.56 4.03
C LEU A 104 -0.96 12.51 4.31
N TYR A 105 -0.60 11.40 4.94
CA TYR A 105 -1.60 10.54 5.58
C TYR A 105 -2.30 11.30 6.72
N ASP A 106 -3.63 11.17 6.80
CA ASP A 106 -4.41 11.80 7.86
C ASP A 106 -4.37 11.01 9.18
N VAL A 107 -3.17 10.95 9.75
CA VAL A 107 -2.89 10.36 11.07
C VAL A 107 -3.64 11.02 12.24
N ALA A 108 -4.39 12.11 11.99
CA ALA A 108 -5.17 12.84 13.00
C ALA A 108 -6.69 12.64 12.87
N GLY A 109 -7.18 12.15 11.72
CA GLY A 109 -8.61 12.07 11.41
C GLY A 109 -9.29 13.45 11.32
N ASP A 110 -8.59 14.43 10.74
CA ASP A 110 -9.13 15.78 10.50
C ASP A 110 -10.18 15.80 9.35
N GLU A 111 -10.12 14.87 8.39
CA GLU A 111 -11.01 14.81 7.21
C GLU A 111 -12.30 14.00 7.43
N GLY A 112 -12.32 13.17 8.49
CA GLY A 112 -13.56 12.68 9.10
C GLY A 112 -14.08 11.33 8.61
N GLY A 113 -13.24 10.52 7.96
CA GLY A 113 -13.56 9.16 7.52
C GLY A 113 -14.29 9.13 6.18
N ILE A 114 -14.01 10.04 5.24
CA ILE A 114 -14.79 10.23 4.01
C ILE A 114 -13.93 9.94 2.78
N LEU A 115 -14.36 8.99 1.94
CA LEU A 115 -13.61 8.56 0.77
C LEU A 115 -13.52 9.66 -0.30
N ASP A 116 -12.31 10.07 -0.68
CA ASP A 116 -12.09 11.14 -1.66
C ASP A 116 -11.16 10.77 -2.85
N GLY A 117 -10.43 11.73 -3.42
CA GLY A 117 -9.59 11.56 -4.58
C GLY A 117 -8.18 11.00 -4.30
N ASP A 118 -7.55 11.36 -3.18
CA ASP A 118 -6.17 11.00 -2.85
C ASP A 118 -5.99 9.91 -1.79
N ASP A 119 -7.07 9.48 -1.13
CA ASP A 119 -7.09 8.27 -0.29
C ASP A 119 -6.55 7.02 -0.98
N GLU A 120 -5.98 6.09 -0.19
CA GLU A 120 -5.40 4.83 -0.70
C GLU A 120 -6.18 3.59 -0.22
N LEU A 121 -6.88 2.90 -1.14
CA LEU A 121 -7.40 1.55 -0.92
C LEU A 121 -6.28 0.53 -1.13
N VAL A 122 -6.05 -0.33 -0.15
CA VAL A 122 -4.93 -1.29 -0.14
C VAL A 122 -5.35 -2.69 0.31
N PHE A 123 -4.82 -3.71 -0.36
CA PHE A 123 -4.91 -5.14 -0.02
C PHE A 123 -3.67 -5.89 -0.56
N LEU A 124 -3.43 -7.14 -0.16
CA LEU A 124 -2.35 -7.96 -0.74
C LEU A 124 -2.86 -8.79 -1.92
N PHE A 125 -2.02 -9.06 -2.92
CA PHE A 125 -2.43 -9.79 -4.12
C PHE A 125 -3.02 -11.19 -3.81
N GLN A 126 -2.47 -11.90 -2.82
CA GLN A 126 -2.97 -13.19 -2.32
C GLN A 126 -4.40 -13.17 -1.75
N ASP A 127 -4.89 -11.98 -1.33
CA ASP A 127 -6.26 -11.84 -0.84
C ASP A 127 -7.27 -11.75 -2.00
N SER A 128 -6.82 -11.59 -3.25
CA SER A 128 -7.67 -11.55 -4.45
C SER A 128 -8.17 -12.94 -4.85
N GLY A 129 -9.34 -13.02 -5.50
CA GLY A 129 -9.95 -14.27 -5.97
C GLY A 129 -10.10 -14.38 -7.49
N PRO A 130 -10.68 -15.48 -8.01
CA PRO A 130 -11.20 -15.53 -9.39
C PRO A 130 -12.34 -14.52 -9.59
N GLN A 131 -12.72 -14.26 -10.86
CA GLN A 131 -13.88 -13.44 -11.16
C GLN A 131 -15.18 -14.14 -10.70
N ALA A 132 -16.02 -13.42 -9.97
CA ALA A 132 -17.39 -13.80 -9.68
C ALA A 132 -18.23 -13.89 -10.98
N PRO A 133 -19.14 -14.88 -11.10
CA PRO A 133 -20.18 -14.88 -12.11
C PRO A 133 -21.01 -13.59 -12.11
N ALA A 134 -21.57 -13.21 -13.26
CA ALA A 134 -22.41 -12.01 -13.36
C ALA A 134 -23.70 -12.13 -12.52
N GLU A 135 -24.20 -13.36 -12.42
CA GLU A 135 -25.36 -13.79 -11.64
C GLU A 135 -25.05 -14.11 -10.17
N ALA A 136 -23.81 -13.92 -9.71
CA ALA A 136 -23.41 -14.21 -8.33
C ALA A 136 -24.18 -13.33 -7.34
N GLU A 137 -24.87 -13.95 -6.38
CA GLU A 137 -25.59 -13.23 -5.32
C GLU A 137 -24.64 -12.39 -4.46
N TRP A 138 -24.90 -11.08 -4.40
CA TRP A 138 -24.10 -10.14 -3.61
C TRP A 138 -24.38 -10.32 -2.11
N PRO A 139 -23.42 -10.03 -1.21
CA PRO A 139 -23.61 -10.18 0.23
C PRO A 139 -24.88 -9.48 0.75
N LEU A 140 -25.49 -10.05 1.79
CA LEU A 140 -26.68 -9.46 2.40
C LEU A 140 -26.32 -8.14 3.10
N GLY A 141 -27.13 -7.11 2.87
CA GLY A 141 -26.95 -5.78 3.49
C GLY A 141 -26.00 -4.84 2.74
N THR A 142 -25.44 -5.24 1.59
CA THR A 142 -24.69 -4.31 0.74
C THR A 142 -25.56 -3.22 0.14
N GLY A 143 -24.95 -2.10 -0.24
CA GLY A 143 -25.53 -1.11 -1.13
C GLY A 143 -25.80 -1.63 -2.55
N LEU A 144 -26.20 -0.71 -3.42
CA LEU A 144 -26.58 -0.96 -4.81
C LEU A 144 -25.38 -1.07 -5.77
N ILE A 145 -24.17 -0.72 -5.33
CA ILE A 145 -22.94 -0.68 -6.13
C ILE A 145 -21.95 -1.74 -5.62
N ARG A 146 -21.29 -2.41 -6.56
CA ARG A 146 -20.12 -3.25 -6.37
C ARG A 146 -19.03 -2.78 -7.34
N HIS A 147 -17.84 -2.47 -6.86
CA HIS A 147 -16.70 -2.20 -7.73
C HIS A 147 -15.91 -3.49 -7.93
N GLU A 148 -15.83 -3.97 -9.17
CA GLU A 148 -14.92 -5.05 -9.53
C GLU A 148 -13.54 -4.47 -9.81
N ILE A 149 -12.58 -4.85 -8.99
CA ILE A 149 -11.17 -4.44 -9.09
C ILE A 149 -10.43 -5.62 -9.71
N ALA A 150 -10.18 -5.56 -11.01
CA ALA A 150 -9.33 -6.53 -11.69
C ALA A 150 -7.85 -6.15 -11.47
N VAL A 151 -7.05 -7.10 -11.02
CA VAL A 151 -5.62 -6.97 -10.76
C VAL A 151 -4.88 -7.96 -11.64
N THR A 152 -4.06 -7.47 -12.56
CA THR A 152 -3.28 -8.31 -13.49
C THR A 152 -1.82 -8.34 -13.08
N ASN A 153 -1.28 -9.54 -12.90
CA ASN A 153 0.15 -9.77 -12.72
C ASN A 153 0.92 -9.40 -14.00
N PRO A 154 1.86 -8.44 -13.98
CA PRO A 154 2.56 -8.00 -15.19
C PRO A 154 3.55 -9.05 -15.73
N ASP A 155 4.08 -9.91 -14.86
CA ASP A 155 5.01 -10.99 -15.26
C ASP A 155 4.25 -12.16 -15.93
N GLN A 156 2.96 -12.31 -15.59
CA GLN A 156 2.08 -13.32 -16.16
C GLN A 156 0.70 -12.72 -16.44
N LEU A 157 0.53 -12.08 -17.60
CA LEU A 157 -0.71 -11.41 -18.03
C LEU A 157 -1.99 -12.29 -18.11
N SER A 158 -1.88 -13.59 -17.84
CA SER A 158 -3.02 -14.51 -17.70
C SER A 158 -3.46 -14.74 -16.25
N ASP A 159 -2.62 -14.37 -15.27
CA ASP A 159 -2.96 -14.32 -13.85
C ASP A 159 -3.62 -12.97 -13.55
N VAL A 160 -4.93 -12.94 -13.79
CA VAL A 160 -5.83 -11.86 -13.42
C VAL A 160 -6.66 -12.33 -12.24
N ARG A 161 -6.77 -11.49 -11.21
CA ARG A 161 -7.55 -11.75 -9.99
C ARG A 161 -8.46 -10.57 -9.69
N TRP A 162 -9.47 -10.79 -8.86
CA TRP A 162 -10.52 -9.82 -8.56
C TRP A 162 -10.72 -9.61 -7.06
N VAL A 163 -10.92 -8.35 -6.72
CA VAL A 163 -11.45 -7.88 -5.43
C VAL A 163 -12.73 -7.09 -5.68
N TYR A 164 -13.65 -7.13 -4.73
CA TYR A 164 -15.00 -6.58 -4.83
C TYR A 164 -15.27 -5.61 -3.69
N LEU A 165 -15.33 -4.30 -3.98
CA LEU A 165 -15.63 -3.27 -2.98
C LEU A 165 -17.13 -2.96 -2.95
N PHE A 166 -17.75 -3.05 -1.78
CA PHE A 166 -19.15 -2.72 -1.54
C PHE A 166 -19.30 -1.69 -0.41
N ASN A 167 -20.39 -0.91 -0.43
CA ASN A 167 -20.88 -0.25 0.79
C ASN A 167 -21.61 -1.30 1.66
N LEU A 168 -21.20 -1.50 2.91
CA LEU A 168 -21.75 -2.45 3.88
C LEU A 168 -21.52 -1.92 5.30
N THR A 169 -22.49 -2.12 6.22
CA THR A 169 -22.34 -1.71 7.63
C THR A 169 -22.27 -2.92 8.57
N GLY A 170 -21.62 -2.76 9.73
CA GLY A 170 -21.56 -3.80 10.76
C GLY A 170 -20.64 -4.99 10.45
N TRP A 171 -19.79 -4.87 9.43
CA TRP A 171 -18.69 -5.81 9.17
C TRP A 171 -17.50 -5.52 10.11
N GLN A 172 -16.55 -6.45 10.19
CA GLN A 172 -15.28 -6.29 10.91
C GLN A 172 -14.16 -6.92 10.07
N PRO A 173 -13.00 -6.28 9.90
CA PRO A 173 -11.91 -6.85 9.13
C PRO A 173 -11.37 -8.14 9.78
N PRO A 174 -10.82 -9.08 8.98
CA PRO A 174 -9.99 -10.16 9.51
C PRO A 174 -8.77 -9.60 10.27
N ALA A 175 -8.17 -10.41 11.15
CA ALA A 175 -6.95 -10.03 11.86
C ALA A 175 -5.83 -9.61 10.90
N GLY A 176 -5.18 -8.48 11.19
CA GLY A 176 -4.24 -7.83 10.29
C GLY A 176 -2.90 -8.56 10.10
N TYR A 177 -2.15 -8.13 9.10
CA TYR A 177 -0.81 -8.65 8.79
C TYR A 177 0.33 -8.04 9.60
N VAL A 178 0.08 -6.89 10.24
CA VAL A 178 1.06 -6.06 10.96
C VAL A 178 0.48 -5.66 12.31
N THR A 179 1.33 -5.62 13.34
CA THR A 179 0.98 -5.22 14.70
C THR A 179 1.84 -4.04 15.14
N TRP A 180 1.16 -3.00 15.64
CA TRP A 180 1.75 -1.77 16.17
C TRP A 180 0.74 -1.09 17.10
N ASP A 181 1.20 -0.30 18.06
CA ASP A 181 0.36 0.46 19.00
C ASP A 181 0.18 1.95 18.62
N ALA A 182 0.68 2.34 17.44
CA ALA A 182 0.72 3.72 16.92
C ALA A 182 1.56 4.71 17.76
N SER A 183 2.34 4.23 18.74
CA SER A 183 3.15 5.10 19.59
C SER A 183 4.48 5.51 18.91
N GLN A 184 5.13 6.52 19.49
CA GLN A 184 6.39 7.08 18.99
C GLN A 184 7.60 6.17 19.28
N PHE A 185 7.53 5.45 20.39
CA PHE A 185 8.54 4.56 20.98
C PHE A 185 8.00 3.13 20.88
N SER A 186 8.28 2.43 19.79
CA SER A 186 7.42 1.32 19.37
C SER A 186 8.11 0.31 18.48
N ASP A 187 7.73 -0.95 18.70
CA ASP A 187 8.05 -2.05 17.79
C ASP A 187 6.91 -2.19 16.75
N ILE A 188 7.28 -2.29 15.48
CA ILE A 188 6.34 -2.57 14.37
C ILE A 188 6.68 -3.94 13.80
N SER A 189 5.77 -4.90 13.99
CA SER A 189 6.03 -6.31 13.70
C SER A 189 5.06 -6.92 12.69
N SER A 190 5.57 -7.83 11.88
CA SER A 190 4.80 -8.81 11.11
C SER A 190 5.23 -10.23 11.51
N THR A 191 4.63 -11.27 10.95
CA THR A 191 5.14 -12.64 11.16
C THR A 191 6.48 -12.93 10.47
N LEU A 192 7.01 -11.98 9.69
CA LEU A 192 8.26 -12.13 8.92
C LEU A 192 9.41 -11.27 9.45
N PHE A 193 9.13 -10.07 9.98
CA PHE A 193 10.15 -9.18 10.50
C PHE A 193 9.61 -8.20 11.57
N GLU A 194 10.50 -7.50 12.24
CA GLU A 194 10.21 -6.50 13.27
C GLU A 194 11.16 -5.29 13.13
N LEU A 195 10.66 -4.10 13.49
CA LEU A 195 11.37 -2.82 13.46
C LEU A 195 11.23 -2.12 14.81
N ASP A 196 12.34 -1.81 15.48
CA ASP A 196 12.35 -1.24 16.84
C ASP A 196 12.65 0.27 16.77
N TYR A 197 11.64 1.11 16.95
CA TYR A 197 11.80 2.57 16.97
C TYR A 197 11.92 3.09 18.40
N VAL A 198 13.09 3.61 18.77
CA VAL A 198 13.25 4.31 20.04
C VAL A 198 12.84 5.79 19.95
N ASP A 199 12.80 6.40 18.76
CA ASP A 199 12.22 7.75 18.59
C ASP A 199 11.91 8.08 17.11
N ARG A 200 11.55 9.34 16.78
CA ARG A 200 11.12 9.84 15.47
C ARG A 200 12.00 9.37 14.31
N TRP A 201 13.27 9.74 14.32
CA TRP A 201 14.23 9.32 13.27
C TRP A 201 14.97 8.02 13.61
N VAL A 202 15.01 7.67 14.89
CA VAL A 202 15.86 6.61 15.41
C VAL A 202 15.16 5.27 15.35
N LEU A 203 15.71 4.40 14.51
CA LEU A 203 15.35 3.00 14.32
C LEU A 203 16.61 2.20 14.61
N GLU A 204 16.60 1.46 15.70
CA GLU A 204 17.76 0.71 16.26
C GLU A 204 17.61 -0.80 16.08
N GLY A 205 16.43 -1.28 15.65
CA GLY A 205 16.22 -2.72 15.47
C GLY A 205 15.67 -3.12 14.12
N TYR A 206 16.21 -4.21 13.58
CA TYR A 206 15.67 -4.93 12.43
C TYR A 206 15.89 -6.44 12.61
N ARG A 207 14.83 -7.18 12.94
CA ARG A 207 14.86 -8.65 13.11
C ARG A 207 14.17 -9.34 11.96
N VAL A 208 14.75 -10.43 11.43
CA VAL A 208 14.03 -11.37 10.58
C VAL A 208 13.54 -12.57 11.42
N ASN A 209 12.23 -12.79 11.43
CA ASN A 209 11.57 -13.69 12.36
C ASN A 209 11.71 -15.18 11.98
N SER A 210 11.77 -16.03 13.00
CA SER A 210 11.75 -17.49 12.85
C SER A 210 10.42 -17.95 12.21
N PRO A 211 10.43 -18.90 11.26
CA PRO A 211 11.55 -19.79 10.91
C PRO A 211 12.41 -19.32 9.73
N CYS A 212 12.22 -18.08 9.25
CA CYS A 212 12.95 -17.53 8.10
C CYS A 212 14.33 -17.02 8.52
N GLY A 213 14.37 -16.15 9.54
CA GLY A 213 15.60 -15.75 10.23
C GLY A 213 15.65 -16.34 11.63
N THR A 214 16.49 -15.75 12.48
CA THR A 214 16.71 -16.21 13.86
C THR A 214 16.03 -15.35 14.93
N GLY A 215 15.48 -14.18 14.58
CA GLY A 215 14.89 -13.23 15.51
C GLY A 215 15.91 -12.47 16.38
N VAL A 216 17.21 -12.56 16.08
CA VAL A 216 18.22 -11.64 16.63
C VAL A 216 18.20 -10.34 15.84
N ASP A 217 18.68 -9.27 16.47
CA ASP A 217 18.86 -8.00 15.77
C ASP A 217 19.96 -8.11 14.70
N LEU A 218 19.80 -7.38 13.61
CA LEU A 218 20.69 -7.42 12.46
C LEU A 218 21.39 -6.08 12.20
N ILE A 219 20.86 -4.98 12.75
CA ILE A 219 21.40 -3.62 12.58
C ILE A 219 21.75 -3.02 13.93
N ASP A 220 22.72 -2.11 13.95
CA ASP A 220 22.89 -1.19 15.08
C ASP A 220 21.79 -0.12 14.99
N ARG A 221 21.72 0.58 13.86
CA ARG A 221 20.64 1.53 13.55
C ARG A 221 20.58 1.94 12.08
N VAL A 222 19.55 2.70 11.74
CA VAL A 222 19.54 3.50 10.51
C VAL A 222 20.23 4.84 10.77
N LYS A 223 21.52 4.94 10.44
CA LYS A 223 22.32 6.17 10.57
C LYS A 223 22.01 7.14 9.42
N ALA A 224 21.92 8.42 9.76
CA ALA A 224 21.79 9.52 8.81
C ALA A 224 22.77 10.63 9.17
N ARG A 225 23.49 11.16 8.17
CA ARG A 225 24.54 12.15 8.40
C ARG A 225 24.51 13.24 7.33
N THR A 226 24.76 14.48 7.71
CA THR A 226 24.94 15.60 6.77
C THR A 226 26.20 16.39 7.08
N GLY A 227 26.77 17.03 6.05
CA GLY A 227 27.99 17.82 6.18
C GLY A 227 28.04 18.97 5.17
N VAL A 228 28.73 20.04 5.59
CA VAL A 228 29.03 21.20 4.74
C VAL A 228 30.28 20.93 3.91
N VAL A 229 30.40 21.57 2.74
CA VAL A 229 31.57 21.39 1.86
C VAL A 229 32.86 21.76 2.61
N GLY A 230 33.72 20.77 2.86
CA GLY A 230 34.98 20.93 3.59
C GLY A 230 34.92 20.56 5.09
N ASN A 231 33.76 20.18 5.64
CA ASN A 231 33.65 19.58 6.97
C ASN A 231 32.60 18.45 6.97
N PRO A 232 33.01 17.17 6.92
CA PRO A 232 32.08 16.05 6.93
C PRO A 232 31.48 15.86 8.33
N LEU A 233 30.20 15.43 8.37
CA LEU A 233 29.49 14.97 9.58
C LEU A 233 29.29 16.06 10.66
N THR A 234 28.44 17.06 10.41
CA THR A 234 28.07 18.10 11.39
C THR A 234 26.69 17.92 12.03
N GLU A 235 25.80 17.15 11.40
CA GLU A 235 24.53 16.75 12.01
C GLU A 235 24.28 15.27 11.74
N THR A 236 23.59 14.64 12.68
CA THR A 236 23.28 13.20 12.77
C THR A 236 21.78 12.94 12.78
N GLU A 237 21.36 11.68 12.67
CA GLU A 237 19.98 11.28 12.93
C GLU A 237 19.52 11.64 14.34
N GLU A 238 20.40 11.75 15.34
CA GLU A 238 20.06 12.27 16.67
C GLU A 238 19.71 13.77 16.66
N ASP A 239 20.47 14.60 15.94
CA ASP A 239 20.12 16.01 15.77
C ASP A 239 18.77 16.16 15.05
N TRP A 240 18.54 15.32 14.03
CA TRP A 240 17.30 15.30 13.27
C TRP A 240 16.13 14.78 14.10
N ASN A 241 16.38 13.78 14.93
CA ASN A 241 15.45 13.28 15.90
C ASN A 241 15.01 14.43 16.82
N ASN A 242 15.96 15.08 17.49
CA ASN A 242 15.72 16.12 18.50
C ASN A 242 14.91 17.35 18.02
N THR A 243 14.90 17.67 16.72
CA THR A 243 14.07 18.76 16.17
C THR A 243 12.80 18.31 15.45
N ALA A 244 12.67 17.02 15.15
CA ALA A 244 11.52 16.47 14.46
C ALA A 244 10.26 16.42 15.35
N ILE A 245 9.12 16.28 14.69
CA ILE A 245 7.79 16.16 15.28
C ILE A 245 7.20 14.82 14.83
N TYR A 246 6.83 13.98 15.80
CA TYR A 246 6.01 12.80 15.53
C TYR A 246 4.59 13.25 15.18
N LEU A 247 4.11 12.91 13.99
CA LEU A 247 2.76 13.30 13.54
C LEU A 247 1.70 12.31 14.04
N GLY A 248 2.09 11.06 14.29
CA GLY A 248 1.19 9.94 14.58
C GLY A 248 1.36 8.81 13.55
N GLY A 249 0.39 7.90 13.54
CA GLY A 249 0.35 6.83 12.55
C GLY A 249 -0.99 6.12 12.45
N ILE A 250 -1.12 5.34 11.39
CA ILE A 250 -2.29 4.51 11.08
C ILE A 250 -1.91 3.05 11.24
N VAL A 251 -2.78 2.25 11.86
CA VAL A 251 -2.66 0.79 11.98
C VAL A 251 -3.92 0.17 11.41
N GLY A 252 -3.80 -0.60 10.33
CA GLY A 252 -4.93 -1.30 9.74
C GLY A 252 -4.62 -2.75 9.38
N PRO A 253 -5.56 -3.46 8.75
CA PRO A 253 -5.43 -4.90 8.49
C PRO A 253 -4.31 -5.28 7.51
N VAL A 254 -3.79 -4.31 6.74
CA VAL A 254 -2.82 -4.57 5.67
C VAL A 254 -1.44 -4.00 5.97
N ARG A 255 -1.40 -2.77 6.50
CA ARG A 255 -0.16 -2.03 6.76
C ARG A 255 -0.23 -1.11 7.97
N ALA A 256 0.92 -0.83 8.55
CA ALA A 256 1.15 0.29 9.47
C ALA A 256 1.79 1.47 8.71
N ILE A 257 1.44 2.70 9.07
CA ILE A 257 2.01 3.92 8.49
C ILE A 257 2.45 4.84 9.63
N ARG A 258 3.76 5.04 9.79
CA ARG A 258 4.37 5.92 10.80
C ARG A 258 4.82 7.21 10.15
N SER A 259 4.43 8.37 10.69
CA SER A 259 4.68 9.67 10.06
C SER A 259 5.44 10.66 10.95
N VAL A 260 6.49 11.26 10.40
CA VAL A 260 7.39 12.23 11.04
C VAL A 260 7.57 13.46 10.15
N ARG A 261 7.67 14.64 10.76
CA ARG A 261 8.07 15.88 10.08
C ARG A 261 9.30 16.49 10.73
N GLY A 262 10.20 16.99 9.91
CA GLY A 262 11.36 17.78 10.31
C GLY A 262 12.61 16.93 10.48
N ALA A 263 13.74 17.62 10.42
CA ALA A 263 15.10 17.20 10.73
C ALA A 263 15.88 18.49 11.08
N ALA A 264 17.12 18.40 11.59
CA ALA A 264 17.81 19.50 12.30
C ALA A 264 17.74 20.86 11.58
N SER A 265 18.45 20.98 10.46
CA SER A 265 18.40 22.15 9.56
C SER A 265 17.33 22.06 8.46
N ALA A 266 16.49 21.01 8.48
CA ALA A 266 15.59 20.63 7.40
C ALA A 266 14.13 20.47 7.88
N LEU A 267 13.60 21.50 8.55
CA LEU A 267 12.31 21.50 9.28
C LEU A 267 11.05 21.20 8.42
N ASN A 268 11.17 21.26 7.09
CA ASN A 268 10.09 20.98 6.14
C ASN A 268 10.21 19.60 5.47
N THR A 269 11.16 18.79 5.93
CA THR A 269 11.29 17.38 5.54
C THR A 269 10.12 16.57 6.08
N PHE A 270 9.66 15.59 5.30
CA PHE A 270 8.70 14.59 5.75
C PHE A 270 9.31 13.21 5.59
N HIS A 271 9.01 12.34 6.55
CA HIS A 271 9.44 10.95 6.56
C HIS A 271 8.24 10.08 6.92
N HIS A 272 7.94 9.12 6.06
CA HIS A 272 6.93 8.10 6.28
C HIS A 272 7.60 6.73 6.24
N ASP A 273 7.34 5.88 7.23
CA ASP A 273 7.60 4.45 7.15
C ASP A 273 6.26 3.71 6.98
N ILE A 274 6.17 2.88 5.95
CA ILE A 274 4.99 2.12 5.57
C ILE A 274 5.34 0.64 5.64
N ILE A 275 4.83 -0.06 6.65
CA ILE A 275 5.19 -1.44 6.97
C ILE A 275 4.05 -2.36 6.56
N TYR A 276 4.35 -3.30 5.68
CA TYR A 276 3.46 -4.38 5.21
C TYR A 276 3.95 -5.72 5.77
N HIS A 277 3.20 -6.80 5.47
CA HIS A 277 3.55 -8.17 5.86
C HIS A 277 5.01 -8.57 5.53
N SER A 278 5.46 -8.31 4.30
CA SER A 278 6.75 -8.76 3.77
C SER A 278 7.62 -7.63 3.20
N MET A 279 7.31 -6.38 3.54
CA MET A 279 7.99 -5.21 2.97
C MET A 279 7.89 -4.02 3.92
N TRP A 280 8.98 -3.28 4.08
CA TRP A 280 9.00 -1.95 4.67
C TRP A 280 9.36 -0.95 3.57
N GLU A 281 8.52 0.06 3.35
CA GLU A 281 8.81 1.19 2.47
C GLU A 281 9.08 2.44 3.31
N ARG A 282 10.20 3.14 3.07
CA ARG A 282 10.52 4.44 3.66
C ARG A 282 10.45 5.51 2.58
N GLU A 283 9.54 6.46 2.69
CA GLU A 283 9.53 7.68 1.86
C GLU A 283 10.09 8.86 2.65
N VAL A 284 11.10 9.53 2.10
CA VAL A 284 11.65 10.80 2.62
C VAL A 284 11.47 11.87 1.56
N THR A 285 10.69 12.91 1.87
CA THR A 285 10.63 14.14 1.09
C THR A 285 11.51 15.19 1.77
N LEU A 286 12.79 15.24 1.39
CA LEU A 286 13.79 16.14 1.95
C LEU A 286 13.55 17.58 1.46
N ARG A 287 13.45 18.53 2.40
CA ARG A 287 13.44 19.98 2.12
C ARG A 287 14.45 20.67 3.02
N VAL A 288 15.54 21.13 2.43
CA VAL A 288 16.72 21.65 3.13
C VAL A 288 17.35 22.78 2.32
N HIS A 289 18.02 23.70 3.01
CA HIS A 289 18.89 24.68 2.36
C HIS A 289 20.09 23.99 1.67
N PRO A 290 20.91 24.71 0.87
CA PRO A 290 22.06 24.09 0.22
C PRO A 290 23.02 23.44 1.22
N ILE A 291 23.40 22.17 0.95
CA ILE A 291 24.32 21.36 1.75
C ILE A 291 25.28 20.57 0.85
N GLY A 292 26.46 20.23 1.36
CA GLY A 292 27.50 19.56 0.56
C GLY A 292 27.20 18.08 0.32
N ARG A 293 26.69 17.39 1.35
CA ARG A 293 26.46 15.94 1.33
C ARG A 293 25.39 15.56 2.35
N ILE A 294 24.55 14.58 2.00
CA ILE A 294 23.68 13.86 2.92
C ILE A 294 23.84 12.35 2.69
N THR A 295 23.82 11.56 3.74
CA THR A 295 23.82 10.08 3.69
C THR A 295 22.72 9.53 4.57
N LEU A 296 22.06 8.48 4.10
CA LEU A 296 21.10 7.68 4.85
C LEU A 296 21.39 6.21 4.55
N TYR A 297 21.75 5.43 5.57
CA TYR A 297 22.24 4.07 5.42
C TYR A 297 21.82 3.19 6.60
N LEU A 298 21.83 1.87 6.37
CA LEU A 298 21.74 0.87 7.43
C LEU A 298 23.15 0.61 7.94
N ASP A 299 23.32 0.69 9.25
CA ASP A 299 24.50 0.26 9.97
C ASP A 299 24.26 -1.14 10.55
N TRP A 300 25.22 -2.04 10.38
CA TRP A 300 25.01 -3.47 10.57
C TRP A 300 25.84 -4.03 11.72
N LEU A 301 25.18 -4.79 12.59
CA LEU A 301 25.89 -5.58 13.59
C LEU A 301 26.70 -6.70 12.89
N PRO A 302 27.90 -7.04 13.39
CA PRO A 302 28.72 -8.10 12.81
C PRO A 302 28.11 -9.49 13.04
N GLN A 303 27.91 -10.25 11.95
CA GLN A 303 27.29 -11.59 12.00
C GLN A 303 28.13 -12.64 11.24
N PRO A 304 27.97 -13.94 11.55
CA PRO A 304 28.64 -15.00 10.82
C PRO A 304 28.23 -15.07 9.34
N ASN A 305 29.24 -15.23 8.48
CA ASN A 305 29.11 -15.47 7.03
C ASN A 305 28.36 -14.37 6.26
N MET A 306 28.49 -13.11 6.67
CA MET A 306 27.85 -12.02 5.94
C MET A 306 28.41 -11.88 4.51
N THR A 307 27.55 -11.48 3.59
CA THR A 307 27.90 -11.18 2.19
C THR A 307 27.05 -10.02 1.71
N TYR A 308 27.68 -8.96 1.21
CA TYR A 308 27.01 -7.88 0.48
C TYR A 308 27.01 -8.20 -1.02
N LEU A 309 25.89 -7.98 -1.70
CA LEU A 309 25.72 -8.12 -3.15
C LEU A 309 24.98 -6.91 -3.70
N ALA A 310 25.30 -6.49 -4.92
CA ALA A 310 24.58 -5.42 -5.60
C ALA A 310 24.47 -5.64 -7.10
N SER A 311 23.62 -4.88 -7.79
CA SER A 311 23.47 -5.00 -9.25
C SER A 311 24.78 -4.79 -10.04
N ASN A 312 25.73 -4.03 -9.47
CA ASN A 312 27.08 -3.80 -10.00
C ASN A 312 28.19 -4.58 -9.24
N VAL A 313 27.86 -5.34 -8.20
CA VAL A 313 28.74 -6.23 -7.42
C VAL A 313 28.05 -7.58 -7.26
N SER A 314 27.71 -8.22 -8.39
CA SER A 314 26.81 -9.38 -8.42
C SER A 314 27.47 -10.70 -8.02
N GLY A 315 28.81 -10.75 -7.95
CA GLY A 315 29.55 -11.86 -7.34
C GLY A 315 29.54 -11.85 -5.81
N GLY A 316 29.20 -10.69 -5.23
CA GLY A 316 29.28 -10.42 -3.80
C GLY A 316 30.70 -10.14 -3.30
N VAL A 317 30.76 -9.47 -2.15
CA VAL A 317 31.95 -9.31 -1.30
C VAL A 317 31.65 -9.88 0.08
N ALA A 318 32.70 -10.20 0.85
CA ALA A 318 32.52 -10.52 2.26
C ALA A 318 32.01 -9.27 3.00
N VAL A 319 31.50 -9.47 4.21
CA VAL A 319 31.42 -8.38 5.18
C VAL A 319 32.14 -8.91 6.40
N ASP A 320 33.40 -8.51 6.55
CA ASP A 320 34.34 -9.02 7.54
C ASP A 320 35.17 -7.93 8.23
N GLY A 321 34.89 -6.65 7.95
CA GLY A 321 35.49 -5.49 8.59
C GLY A 321 36.70 -4.91 7.85
N ASP A 322 37.01 -5.35 6.62
CA ASP A 322 38.11 -4.81 5.80
C ASP A 322 37.58 -4.13 4.51
N ASP A 323 38.18 -3.00 4.13
CA ASP A 323 37.68 -2.09 3.08
C ASP A 323 37.66 -2.70 1.66
N ASP A 324 36.45 -3.07 1.18
CA ASP A 324 36.20 -3.58 -0.18
C ASP A 324 36.37 -2.51 -1.27
N SER A 325 37.63 -2.25 -1.64
CA SER A 325 37.99 -1.26 -2.67
C SER A 325 37.35 -1.48 -4.07
N GLU A 326 36.83 -2.67 -4.35
CA GLU A 326 36.05 -3.00 -5.56
C GLU A 326 34.62 -2.45 -5.58
N VAL A 327 34.04 -2.09 -4.44
CA VAL A 327 32.65 -1.62 -4.36
C VAL A 327 32.55 -0.18 -4.86
N SER A 328 32.11 -0.02 -6.11
CA SER A 328 31.92 1.27 -6.78
C SER A 328 31.04 2.25 -5.99
N LEU A 329 31.23 3.56 -6.18
CA LEU A 329 30.29 4.58 -5.67
C LEU A 329 29.03 4.75 -6.56
N GLU A 330 29.01 4.13 -7.74
CA GLU A 330 27.84 4.13 -8.62
C GLU A 330 26.65 3.46 -7.93
N ARG A 331 25.52 4.18 -7.86
CA ARG A 331 24.27 3.70 -7.26
C ARG A 331 23.76 2.45 -8.00
N PRO A 332 23.67 1.28 -7.34
CA PRO A 332 23.08 0.08 -7.92
C PRO A 332 21.54 0.20 -8.02
N SER A 333 20.91 -0.70 -8.78
CA SER A 333 19.45 -0.76 -8.91
C SER A 333 18.77 -1.57 -7.80
N TRP A 334 19.54 -2.47 -7.18
CA TRP A 334 19.20 -3.27 -6.00
C TRP A 334 20.48 -3.58 -5.21
N GLU A 335 20.32 -3.74 -3.90
CA GLU A 335 21.34 -4.14 -2.93
C GLU A 335 20.79 -5.28 -2.07
N ILE A 336 21.65 -6.21 -1.68
CA ILE A 336 21.34 -7.33 -0.79
C ILE A 336 22.47 -7.42 0.22
N ILE A 337 22.12 -7.66 1.48
CA ILE A 337 23.03 -8.23 2.45
C ILE A 337 22.36 -9.44 3.08
N ARG A 338 23.15 -10.47 3.36
CA ARG A 338 22.69 -11.72 3.94
C ARG A 338 23.75 -12.27 4.89
N GLY A 339 23.32 -12.97 5.92
CA GLY A 339 24.18 -13.76 6.81
C GLY A 339 23.40 -14.92 7.42
N SER A 340 24.01 -15.65 8.33
CA SER A 340 23.38 -16.85 8.91
C SER A 340 22.22 -16.56 9.88
N TYR A 341 21.96 -15.29 10.22
CA TYR A 341 20.84 -14.89 11.07
C TYR A 341 19.61 -14.35 10.32
N GLY A 342 19.79 -13.97 9.06
CA GLY A 342 18.80 -13.29 8.22
C GLY A 342 19.51 -12.35 7.23
N GLY A 343 18.77 -11.39 6.70
CA GLY A 343 19.30 -10.35 5.82
C GLY A 343 18.19 -9.48 5.25
N LEU A 344 18.52 -8.60 4.30
CA LEU A 344 17.53 -7.84 3.56
C LEU A 344 17.94 -7.54 2.11
N ALA A 345 16.93 -7.29 1.28
CA ALA A 345 17.08 -6.67 -0.03
C ALA A 345 16.57 -5.22 0.02
N LEU A 346 17.34 -4.28 -0.53
CA LEU A 346 17.05 -2.85 -0.56
C LEU A 346 17.02 -2.31 -1.99
N MET A 347 16.00 -1.52 -2.30
CA MET A 347 15.90 -0.73 -3.54
C MET A 347 15.72 0.75 -3.19
N ALA A 348 16.72 1.57 -3.51
CA ALA A 348 16.66 3.03 -3.39
C ALA A 348 16.23 3.70 -4.71
N ASN A 349 15.12 4.43 -4.67
CA ASN A 349 14.56 5.16 -5.81
C ASN A 349 14.39 6.66 -5.49
N PRO A 350 15.49 7.45 -5.45
CA PRO A 350 15.42 8.91 -5.52
C PRO A 350 14.77 9.36 -6.82
N VAL A 351 13.74 10.21 -6.71
CA VAL A 351 13.08 10.86 -7.84
C VAL A 351 14.03 11.91 -8.43
N PRO A 352 14.24 11.96 -9.77
CA PRO A 352 15.08 12.96 -10.39
C PRO A 352 14.66 14.38 -10.01
N SER A 353 15.61 15.18 -9.52
CA SER A 353 15.38 16.52 -9.01
C SER A 353 16.50 17.45 -9.49
N PRO A 354 16.22 18.70 -9.89
CA PRO A 354 17.24 19.66 -10.31
C PRO A 354 18.04 20.24 -9.12
N TYR A 355 17.72 19.83 -7.89
CA TYR A 355 18.28 20.37 -6.65
C TYR A 355 19.34 19.49 -6.00
N VAL A 356 19.72 18.38 -6.65
CA VAL A 356 20.79 17.46 -6.23
C VAL A 356 21.59 17.09 -7.48
N ASP A 357 22.92 17.23 -7.44
CA ASP A 357 23.76 16.94 -8.61
C ASP A 357 23.83 15.42 -8.86
N GLU A 358 24.11 14.64 -7.81
CA GLU A 358 24.26 13.19 -7.89
C GLU A 358 23.66 12.48 -6.66
N MET A 359 23.09 11.30 -6.90
CA MET A 359 22.62 10.35 -5.89
C MET A 359 23.35 9.03 -6.07
N ASN A 360 24.41 8.85 -5.27
CA ASN A 360 25.40 7.78 -5.33
C ASN A 360 25.17 6.74 -4.22
N ARG A 361 25.87 5.61 -4.28
CA ARG A 361 25.90 4.62 -3.18
C ARG A 361 26.68 5.19 -1.98
N TYR A 362 26.24 4.83 -0.78
CA TYR A 362 27.10 4.73 0.40
C TYR A 362 27.39 3.25 0.64
N TYR A 363 28.66 2.90 0.82
CA TYR A 363 29.12 1.57 1.25
C TYR A 363 30.36 1.74 2.14
N ARG A 364 30.51 0.91 3.17
CA ARG A 364 31.71 0.81 4.02
C ARG A 364 31.75 -0.51 4.79
N ASP A 365 32.86 -1.22 4.69
CA ASP A 365 33.23 -2.31 5.61
C ASP A 365 34.62 -1.97 6.18
N ASP A 366 34.71 -1.58 7.45
CA ASP A 366 35.95 -1.08 8.09
C ASP A 366 35.78 -1.11 9.62
N ASP A 367 36.21 -2.19 10.30
CA ASP A 367 36.09 -2.38 11.77
C ASP A 367 36.93 -1.41 12.61
N ARG A 368 37.66 -0.50 11.95
CA ARG A 368 38.46 0.58 12.53
C ARG A 368 37.78 1.94 12.38
N PHE A 369 36.65 2.01 11.69
CA PHE A 369 35.93 3.24 11.46
C PHE A 369 34.96 3.51 12.61
N ASP A 370 35.49 4.26 13.58
CA ASP A 370 34.73 5.01 14.57
C ASP A 370 33.71 5.90 13.84
N ASP A 371 32.45 5.46 13.82
CA ASP A 371 31.34 6.14 13.16
C ASP A 371 30.41 6.87 14.14
N ALA A 372 30.71 6.77 15.44
CA ALA A 372 30.20 7.61 16.48
C ALA A 372 30.75 9.06 16.34
N PRO A 373 29.92 10.11 16.50
CA PRO A 373 30.36 11.50 16.48
C PRO A 373 31.13 11.92 17.75
N ASP A 374 30.83 11.32 18.91
CA ASP A 374 31.49 11.57 20.20
C ASP A 374 31.19 10.47 21.25
N GLU A 375 31.94 10.49 22.37
CA GLU A 375 31.86 9.54 23.51
C GLU A 375 30.48 9.47 24.23
N THR A 376 29.50 10.28 23.83
CA THR A 376 28.13 10.30 24.40
C THR A 376 27.05 9.84 23.44
N TYR A 377 27.43 9.55 22.20
CA TYR A 377 26.59 8.80 21.26
C TYR A 377 26.34 7.39 21.80
N ILE A 378 25.19 6.82 21.44
CA ILE A 378 24.80 5.47 21.83
C ILE A 378 24.57 4.68 20.55
N ASP A 379 25.47 3.76 20.29
CA ASP A 379 25.44 2.67 19.33
C ASP A 379 26.11 1.43 19.96
N GLU A 380 25.99 0.28 19.31
CA GLU A 380 26.37 -1.01 19.89
C GLU A 380 27.85 -1.42 19.66
N ASP A 381 28.52 -0.92 18.62
CA ASP A 381 29.86 -1.41 18.23
C ASP A 381 30.93 -0.38 17.77
N ASP A 382 30.64 0.93 17.74
CA ASP A 382 31.56 2.00 17.28
C ASP A 382 32.23 1.69 15.90
N SER A 383 31.58 0.91 15.02
CA SER A 383 32.22 0.28 13.85
C SER A 383 31.36 0.42 12.58
N ALA A 384 31.85 -0.11 11.45
CA ALA A 384 31.06 -0.23 10.23
C ALA A 384 31.26 -1.58 9.56
N PHE A 385 30.24 -2.45 9.59
CA PHE A 385 30.28 -3.78 8.99
C PHE A 385 29.39 -3.89 7.75
N GLY A 386 29.93 -3.51 6.59
CA GLY A 386 29.21 -3.56 5.32
C GLY A 386 28.06 -2.56 5.21
N ASN A 387 28.12 -1.45 5.94
CA ASN A 387 27.13 -0.38 6.03
C ASN A 387 26.77 0.18 4.66
N PHE A 388 25.49 0.21 4.30
CA PHE A 388 25.08 0.60 2.94
C PHE A 388 23.78 1.40 2.85
N GLY A 389 23.68 2.21 1.79
CA GLY A 389 22.52 3.04 1.51
C GLY A 389 22.79 4.11 0.47
N LEU A 390 22.17 5.27 0.63
CA LEU A 390 22.19 6.35 -0.36
C LEU A 390 23.01 7.56 0.12
N GLN A 391 23.75 8.15 -0.81
CA GLN A 391 24.52 9.38 -0.63
C GLN A 391 24.12 10.42 -1.68
N GLY A 392 23.51 11.53 -1.27
CA GLY A 392 23.32 12.69 -2.12
C GLY A 392 24.50 13.67 -1.96
N VAL A 393 24.93 14.30 -3.05
CA VAL A 393 25.97 15.35 -3.04
C VAL A 393 25.51 16.62 -3.76
N ASN A 394 26.06 17.76 -3.32
CA ASN A 394 25.76 19.11 -3.82
C ASN A 394 24.25 19.39 -3.90
N PHE A 395 23.59 19.53 -2.75
CA PHE A 395 22.22 20.02 -2.74
C PHE A 395 22.22 21.53 -2.97
N THR A 396 21.45 21.96 -3.97
CA THR A 396 21.25 23.38 -4.32
C THR A 396 19.84 23.87 -3.98
N GLY A 397 19.07 23.04 -3.27
CA GLY A 397 17.64 23.21 -2.98
C GLY A 397 17.27 24.35 -2.03
N ASP A 398 15.95 24.54 -1.92
CA ASP A 398 15.28 25.42 -0.98
C ASP A 398 14.36 24.63 -0.03
N GLU A 399 13.93 25.26 1.06
CA GLU A 399 13.09 24.62 2.08
C GLU A 399 11.61 24.41 1.64
N SER A 400 11.26 24.71 0.39
CA SER A 400 9.91 24.56 -0.18
C SER A 400 9.84 23.42 -1.19
N THR A 401 10.89 23.15 -1.98
CA THR A 401 10.86 22.11 -3.02
C THR A 401 11.44 20.78 -2.53
N GLY A 402 10.62 19.73 -2.52
CA GLY A 402 11.00 18.42 -1.98
C GLY A 402 11.85 17.57 -2.92
N VAL A 403 12.98 17.06 -2.42
CA VAL A 403 13.72 15.95 -3.02
C VAL A 403 13.16 14.64 -2.46
N VAL A 404 12.36 13.93 -3.25
CA VAL A 404 11.70 12.69 -2.82
C VAL A 404 12.63 11.49 -3.05
N THR A 405 12.85 10.71 -2.00
CA THR A 405 13.53 9.41 -2.08
C THR A 405 12.67 8.34 -1.43
N ARG A 406 12.49 7.21 -2.12
CA ARG A 406 11.83 6.03 -1.57
C ARG A 406 12.80 4.88 -1.44
N PHE A 407 12.72 4.12 -0.36
CA PHE A 407 13.43 2.87 -0.15
C PHE A 407 12.38 1.77 0.03
N ARG A 408 12.55 0.62 -0.62
CA ARG A 408 11.86 -0.62 -0.24
C ARG A 408 12.86 -1.60 0.31
N VAL A 409 12.54 -2.15 1.47
CA VAL A 409 13.30 -3.13 2.23
C VAL A 409 12.45 -4.40 2.34
N TYR A 410 13.05 -5.55 2.03
CA TYR A 410 12.40 -6.86 2.12
C TYR A 410 13.25 -7.82 2.96
N PRO A 411 12.67 -8.56 3.91
CA PRO A 411 13.40 -9.54 4.71
C PRO A 411 13.87 -10.73 3.87
N LEU A 412 15.09 -11.19 4.17
CA LEU A 412 15.68 -12.41 3.63
C LEU A 412 15.88 -13.43 4.74
N CYS A 413 15.58 -14.69 4.43
CA CYS A 413 15.86 -15.80 5.34
C CYS A 413 17.38 -16.03 5.46
N SER A 414 17.82 -16.68 6.54
CA SER A 414 19.23 -17.02 6.78
C SER A 414 19.90 -17.62 5.54
N ASP A 415 21.07 -17.08 5.19
CA ASP A 415 21.90 -17.49 4.05
C ASP A 415 21.21 -17.44 2.65
N THR A 416 20.07 -16.73 2.52
CA THR A 416 19.35 -16.57 1.23
C THR A 416 19.60 -15.21 0.55
N GLY A 417 19.17 -15.09 -0.71
CA GLY A 417 19.35 -13.90 -1.54
C GLY A 417 20.62 -13.99 -2.41
N ASP A 418 20.45 -14.10 -3.72
CA ASP A 418 21.52 -14.03 -4.72
C ASP A 418 21.26 -12.90 -5.73
N ALA A 419 22.12 -12.72 -6.73
CA ALA A 419 21.94 -11.68 -7.73
C ALA A 419 20.66 -11.83 -8.59
N ALA A 420 20.12 -13.05 -8.70
CA ALA A 420 18.84 -13.27 -9.37
C ALA A 420 17.66 -12.89 -8.45
N ALA A 421 17.78 -13.14 -7.14
CA ALA A 421 16.83 -12.63 -6.15
C ALA A 421 16.78 -11.09 -6.15
N GLY A 422 17.95 -10.42 -6.15
CA GLY A 422 18.03 -8.96 -6.26
C GLY A 422 17.36 -8.40 -7.51
N ALA A 423 17.57 -9.05 -8.66
CA ALA A 423 16.86 -8.73 -9.90
C ALA A 423 15.34 -8.96 -9.79
N GLY A 424 14.89 -9.98 -9.06
CA GLY A 424 13.47 -10.23 -8.79
C GLY A 424 12.83 -9.15 -7.90
N PHE A 425 13.49 -8.75 -6.80
CA PHE A 425 13.04 -7.63 -5.96
C PHE A 425 12.98 -6.30 -6.73
N ARG A 426 13.91 -6.08 -7.66
CA ARG A 426 13.87 -4.95 -8.59
C ARG A 426 12.69 -5.03 -9.55
N ASN A 427 12.39 -6.22 -10.08
CA ASN A 427 11.26 -6.44 -10.99
C ASN A 427 9.89 -6.16 -10.33
N LEU A 428 9.75 -6.45 -9.03
CA LEU A 428 8.57 -6.06 -8.25
C LEU A 428 8.34 -4.55 -8.30
N TRP A 429 9.40 -3.75 -8.10
CA TRP A 429 9.32 -2.29 -8.19
C TRP A 429 8.98 -1.82 -9.60
N ASP A 430 9.74 -2.25 -10.60
CA ASP A 430 9.68 -1.69 -11.95
C ASP A 430 8.39 -2.07 -12.71
N ASN A 431 7.80 -3.21 -12.35
CA ASN A 431 6.58 -3.72 -12.95
C ASN A 431 5.51 -3.88 -11.84
N PRO A 432 4.81 -2.80 -11.45
CA PRO A 432 3.67 -2.89 -10.52
C PRO A 432 2.46 -3.54 -11.20
N PHE A 433 1.48 -3.99 -10.40
CA PHE A 433 0.23 -4.55 -10.92
C PHE A 433 -0.52 -3.59 -11.84
N ILE A 434 -1.14 -4.15 -12.89
CA ILE A 434 -2.06 -3.41 -13.75
C ILE A 434 -3.47 -3.57 -13.17
N THR A 435 -4.05 -2.49 -12.66
CA THR A 435 -5.38 -2.47 -12.04
C THR A 435 -6.43 -1.83 -12.95
N ALA A 436 -7.64 -2.37 -12.96
CA ALA A 436 -8.82 -1.76 -13.58
C ALA A 436 -10.03 -1.88 -12.66
N VAL A 437 -10.80 -0.80 -12.51
CA VAL A 437 -11.99 -0.76 -11.67
C VAL A 437 -13.23 -0.62 -12.56
N SER A 438 -14.25 -1.44 -12.30
CA SER A 438 -15.54 -1.40 -13.01
C SER A 438 -16.71 -1.42 -12.03
N PRO A 439 -17.55 -0.37 -11.98
CA PRO A 439 -18.76 -0.38 -11.16
C PRO A 439 -19.82 -1.28 -11.82
N GLN A 440 -20.36 -2.20 -11.03
CA GLN A 440 -21.54 -3.00 -11.31
C GLN A 440 -22.65 -2.58 -10.34
N TRP A 441 -23.90 -2.74 -10.79
CA TRP A 441 -25.08 -2.25 -10.09
C TRP A 441 -26.03 -3.43 -9.85
N ARG A 442 -26.63 -3.51 -8.65
CA ARG A 442 -27.60 -4.57 -8.29
C ARG A 442 -28.93 -4.37 -9.04
N THR A 443 -29.22 -3.10 -9.32
CA THR A 443 -30.23 -2.55 -10.22
C THR A 443 -29.55 -2.08 -11.51
N LEU A 444 -30.27 -1.48 -12.45
CA LEU A 444 -29.62 -0.79 -13.57
C LEU A 444 -28.98 0.51 -13.07
N GLY A 445 -27.67 0.69 -13.28
CA GLY A 445 -26.94 1.85 -12.78
C GLY A 445 -27.29 3.19 -13.47
N PRO A 446 -27.06 4.33 -12.80
CA PRO A 446 -27.43 5.65 -13.29
C PRO A 446 -26.57 6.10 -14.47
N ILE A 447 -27.08 7.05 -15.26
CA ILE A 447 -26.38 7.60 -16.42
C ILE A 447 -25.55 8.81 -15.99
N ARG A 448 -24.25 8.58 -15.74
CA ARG A 448 -23.31 9.65 -15.32
C ARG A 448 -22.85 10.58 -16.45
N ASN A 449 -22.85 10.10 -17.70
CA ASN A 449 -22.34 10.84 -18.87
C ASN A 449 -23.48 11.30 -19.80
N LEU A 450 -24.50 11.98 -19.23
CA LEU A 450 -25.57 12.60 -20.01
C LEU A 450 -25.07 13.90 -20.67
N LEU A 451 -24.84 13.85 -21.99
CA LEU A 451 -24.45 15.02 -22.77
C LEU A 451 -25.68 15.72 -23.35
N ASN A 452 -25.88 16.98 -22.94
CA ASN A 452 -26.89 17.88 -23.48
C ASN A 452 -26.26 18.80 -24.54
N THR A 453 -26.62 18.61 -25.82
CA THR A 453 -26.18 19.47 -26.93
C THR A 453 -27.28 20.48 -27.25
N ASP A 454 -27.02 21.76 -27.00
CA ASP A 454 -27.98 22.83 -27.28
C ASP A 454 -28.00 23.22 -28.77
N GLY A 455 -29.21 23.39 -29.32
CA GLY A 455 -29.47 23.79 -30.69
C GLY A 455 -30.37 25.03 -30.78
N PRO A 456 -30.61 25.55 -32.00
CA PRO A 456 -31.39 26.77 -32.19
C PRO A 456 -32.88 26.62 -31.86
N ILE A 457 -33.44 25.39 -31.95
CA ILE A 457 -34.87 25.09 -31.72
C ILE A 457 -35.10 23.81 -30.90
N GLN A 458 -34.05 23.13 -30.46
CA GLN A 458 -34.12 21.84 -29.76
C GLN A 458 -32.87 21.64 -28.89
N VAL A 459 -32.96 20.77 -27.88
CA VAL A 459 -31.82 20.23 -27.12
C VAL A 459 -31.73 18.74 -27.43
N THR A 460 -30.53 18.22 -27.70
CA THR A 460 -30.30 16.79 -27.94
C THR A 460 -29.57 16.17 -26.77
N GLN A 461 -30.23 15.21 -26.12
CA GLN A 461 -29.70 14.38 -25.04
C GLN A 461 -29.00 13.17 -25.67
N SER A 462 -27.82 12.80 -25.18
CA SER A 462 -27.12 11.56 -25.57
C SER A 462 -26.38 10.94 -24.38
N TRP A 463 -26.34 9.62 -24.32
CA TRP A 463 -25.81 8.89 -23.16
C TRP A 463 -25.15 7.55 -23.58
N PRO A 464 -24.21 7.00 -22.77
CA PRO A 464 -23.70 5.66 -22.98
C PRO A 464 -24.76 4.59 -22.67
N ALA A 465 -24.60 3.40 -23.26
CA ALA A 465 -25.44 2.25 -22.92
C ALA A 465 -25.11 1.74 -21.51
N VAL A 466 -26.15 1.45 -20.72
CA VAL A 466 -26.07 0.75 -19.42
C VAL A 466 -26.25 -0.75 -19.65
N ASN A 467 -25.39 -1.58 -19.06
CA ASN A 467 -25.49 -3.04 -19.17
C ASN A 467 -26.80 -3.56 -18.54
N GLY A 468 -27.45 -4.53 -19.18
CA GLY A 468 -28.76 -5.06 -18.77
C GLY A 468 -29.98 -4.17 -19.07
N ALA A 469 -29.79 -2.94 -19.55
CA ALA A 469 -30.90 -2.06 -19.91
C ALA A 469 -31.53 -2.46 -21.25
N GLU A 470 -32.85 -2.63 -21.26
CA GLU A 470 -33.66 -2.92 -22.45
C GLU A 470 -34.17 -1.63 -23.10
N ALA A 471 -34.38 -0.57 -22.31
CA ALA A 471 -34.81 0.75 -22.74
C ALA A 471 -34.28 1.86 -21.81
N TYR A 472 -34.63 3.11 -22.11
CA TYR A 472 -34.31 4.31 -21.33
C TYR A 472 -35.53 5.23 -21.24
N ARG A 473 -35.83 5.75 -20.06
CA ARG A 473 -36.80 6.81 -19.84
C ARG A 473 -36.08 8.16 -19.72
N VAL A 474 -36.55 9.16 -20.46
CA VAL A 474 -36.01 10.53 -20.43
C VAL A 474 -36.99 11.42 -19.69
N TYR A 475 -36.49 12.10 -18.66
CA TYR A 475 -37.26 13.00 -17.80
C TYR A 475 -36.78 14.44 -17.96
N ALA A 476 -37.71 15.37 -17.77
CA ALA A 476 -37.39 16.79 -17.64
C ALA A 476 -38.13 17.45 -16.48
N SER A 477 -37.51 18.52 -15.96
CA SER A 477 -38.06 19.37 -14.91
C SER A 477 -37.59 20.80 -15.11
N ASP A 478 -38.41 21.78 -14.74
CA ASP A 478 -38.02 23.20 -14.68
C ASP A 478 -37.20 23.53 -13.42
N THR A 479 -36.93 22.55 -12.55
CA THR A 479 -36.18 22.70 -11.29
C THR A 479 -35.48 21.39 -10.91
N ALA A 480 -34.16 21.43 -10.71
CA ALA A 480 -33.36 20.25 -10.38
C ALA A 480 -33.71 19.63 -9.01
N ASP A 481 -34.09 20.44 -8.04
CA ASP A 481 -34.28 20.03 -6.63
C ASP A 481 -35.63 19.32 -6.35
N LEU A 482 -36.43 19.04 -7.37
CA LEU A 482 -37.71 18.35 -7.21
C LEU A 482 -37.53 16.84 -7.00
N PRO A 483 -38.33 16.19 -6.13
CA PRO A 483 -38.34 14.73 -5.99
C PRO A 483 -38.59 14.05 -7.34
N ARG A 484 -37.90 12.93 -7.61
CA ARG A 484 -38.01 12.08 -8.83
C ARG A 484 -39.43 11.96 -9.37
N GLU A 485 -40.40 11.64 -8.51
CA GLU A 485 -41.81 11.44 -8.86
C GLU A 485 -42.53 12.71 -9.38
N SER A 486 -41.92 13.89 -9.23
CA SER A 486 -42.44 15.18 -9.74
C SER A 486 -41.87 15.57 -11.11
N TRP A 487 -40.88 14.83 -11.63
CA TRP A 487 -40.29 15.10 -12.95
C TRP A 487 -41.21 14.56 -14.05
N THR A 488 -41.27 15.25 -15.18
CA THR A 488 -42.13 14.85 -16.31
C THR A 488 -41.40 13.84 -17.20
N LEU A 489 -41.96 12.64 -17.34
CA LEU A 489 -41.54 11.67 -18.35
C LEU A 489 -41.82 12.22 -19.76
N LEU A 490 -40.78 12.45 -20.55
CA LEU A 490 -40.89 12.91 -21.93
C LEU A 490 -41.03 11.75 -22.92
N THR A 491 -40.25 10.67 -22.73
CA THR A 491 -40.30 9.49 -23.59
C THR A 491 -39.71 8.25 -22.91
N GLU A 492 -40.07 7.07 -23.42
CA GLU A 492 -39.31 5.83 -23.25
C GLU A 492 -38.75 5.42 -24.63
N THR A 493 -37.48 5.03 -24.71
CA THR A 493 -36.77 4.77 -25.97
C THR A 493 -35.70 3.68 -25.80
N THR A 494 -35.49 2.85 -26.83
CA THR A 494 -34.36 1.91 -26.87
C THR A 494 -33.09 2.52 -27.48
N GLY A 495 -33.18 3.76 -28.00
CA GLY A 495 -32.04 4.50 -28.53
C GLY A 495 -31.24 5.21 -27.44
N LEU A 496 -29.96 5.49 -27.71
CA LEU A 496 -29.03 6.19 -26.81
C LEU A 496 -29.05 7.73 -26.95
N THR A 497 -30.09 8.25 -27.61
CA THR A 497 -30.25 9.67 -27.92
C THR A 497 -31.72 10.07 -27.91
N PHE A 498 -32.03 11.26 -27.42
CA PHE A 498 -33.34 11.89 -27.52
C PHE A 498 -33.20 13.35 -27.96
N THR A 499 -34.29 13.97 -28.42
CA THR A 499 -34.31 15.36 -28.84
C THR A 499 -35.59 16.01 -28.35
N ASP A 500 -35.45 16.93 -27.40
CA ASP A 500 -36.54 17.73 -26.85
C ASP A 500 -36.63 19.09 -27.57
N PRO A 501 -37.81 19.52 -28.06
CA PRO A 501 -38.00 20.88 -28.55
C PRO A 501 -37.63 21.92 -27.49
N LYS A 502 -36.98 23.00 -27.90
CA LYS A 502 -36.44 24.00 -26.96
C LYS A 502 -37.57 24.79 -26.29
N ASP A 503 -37.64 24.68 -24.97
CA ASP A 503 -38.54 25.47 -24.13
C ASP A 503 -37.96 26.88 -23.89
N PRO A 504 -38.80 27.93 -23.79
CA PRO A 504 -38.37 29.24 -23.29
C PRO A 504 -37.87 29.23 -21.82
N VAL A 505 -38.19 28.20 -21.04
CA VAL A 505 -37.72 27.99 -19.65
C VAL A 505 -36.49 27.08 -19.64
N THR A 506 -35.61 27.26 -18.65
CA THR A 506 -34.47 26.34 -18.43
C THR A 506 -34.98 25.00 -17.91
N ARG A 507 -34.86 23.94 -18.72
CA ARG A 507 -35.12 22.56 -18.32
C ARG A 507 -33.85 21.85 -17.87
N PHE A 508 -33.99 21.06 -16.82
CA PHE A 508 -33.05 20.05 -16.38
C PHE A 508 -33.50 18.69 -16.92
N TYR A 509 -32.56 17.78 -17.18
CA TYR A 509 -32.82 16.45 -17.72
C TYR A 509 -32.19 15.36 -16.87
N SER A 510 -32.88 14.23 -16.73
CA SER A 510 -32.30 12.96 -16.27
C SER A 510 -32.69 11.86 -17.27
N VAL A 511 -31.84 10.84 -17.41
CA VAL A 511 -32.11 9.69 -18.25
C VAL A 511 -31.81 8.43 -17.46
N VAL A 512 -32.71 7.46 -17.57
CA VAL A 512 -32.86 6.37 -16.61
C VAL A 512 -32.96 5.07 -17.39
N PRO A 513 -32.08 4.08 -17.18
CA PRO A 513 -32.23 2.78 -17.82
C PRO A 513 -33.47 2.03 -17.28
N VAL A 514 -34.04 1.17 -18.12
CA VAL A 514 -35.23 0.35 -17.82
C VAL A 514 -34.98 -1.08 -18.31
N SER A 515 -35.42 -2.07 -17.52
CA SER A 515 -35.32 -3.50 -17.85
C SER A 515 -36.45 -4.24 -17.13
N GLY A 516 -37.16 -5.14 -17.81
CA GLY A 516 -38.36 -5.79 -17.28
C GLY A 516 -39.55 -4.85 -17.01
N GLY A 517 -39.43 -3.57 -17.37
CA GLY A 517 -40.39 -2.49 -17.09
C GLY A 517 -40.05 -1.61 -15.88
N ASP A 518 -39.13 -2.07 -15.03
CA ASP A 518 -38.64 -1.36 -13.84
C ASP A 518 -37.51 -0.40 -14.22
N GLU A 519 -37.48 0.77 -13.57
CA GLU A 519 -36.40 1.75 -13.72
C GLU A 519 -35.21 1.44 -12.82
N GLY A 520 -34.02 1.77 -13.32
CA GLY A 520 -32.81 1.87 -12.53
C GLY A 520 -32.74 3.10 -11.62
N ASP A 521 -31.51 3.31 -11.17
CA ASP A 521 -31.10 4.50 -10.43
C ASP A 521 -30.99 5.71 -11.38
N TRP A 522 -31.10 6.92 -10.79
CA TRP A 522 -31.16 8.21 -11.51
C TRP A 522 -29.86 8.98 -11.40
#